data_AF-A0A416MJ12-F1
#
_entry.id   AF-A0A416MJ12-F1
#
_cell.length_a   1.000
_cell.length_b   1.000
_cell.length_c   1.000
_cell.angle_alpha   90.00
_cell.angle_beta   90.00
_cell.angle_gamma   90.00
#
_symmetry.space_group_name_H-M   'P 1'
#
loop_
_entity.id
_entity.type
_entity.pdbx_description
1 polymer ?
#
loop_
_entity_poly.entity_id
_entity_poly.type
_entity_poly.pdbx_seq_one_letter_code
_entity_poly.pdbx_strand_id
1 'polypeptide(L)'
;MKHKEITFLLLMGFCCGSLLAFTYINPYNGQITLSELILQLSGSRGEFSLGFSSLPELLSFSSKLLPTFLFELYVGTSLYQHFCTASVYIFSRTPNRIAWYAKECIVIARFTLMYQVFLVAISVIVTCFRYNVIWTATGWGLLIIHIGIYSLWSFSMTLLVNILAILLGSGNAFMIIIVAQLICVTCIRLLNSLESNGTLFCTVLNINPIAHLVIGWQYSSLRGLNEAIHAPWNVMSLSGTIFYLIAIMVLILVIGGHYVHKCDLIISDLEFGGM
;
A
#
# COMPACT_ATOMS: atom_id res chain seq x y z
N MET A 1 -13.83 11.00 16.07
CA MET A 1 -13.01 9.77 15.89
C MET A 1 -11.93 9.75 16.93
N LYS A 2 -11.81 8.63 17.63
CA LYS A 2 -11.44 8.57 19.05
C LYS A 2 -9.95 8.30 19.19
N HIS A 3 -9.28 8.96 20.14
CA HIS A 3 -7.87 8.75 20.52
C HIS A 3 -7.41 7.27 20.50
N LYS A 4 -8.31 6.35 20.85
CA LYS A 4 -8.10 4.89 20.81
C LYS A 4 -7.68 4.35 19.43
N GLU A 5 -8.28 4.85 18.34
CA GLU A 5 -7.95 4.43 16.97
C GLU A 5 -6.52 4.81 16.60
N ILE A 6 -6.11 6.04 16.94
CA ILE A 6 -4.74 6.53 16.71
C ILE A 6 -3.76 5.69 17.53
N THR A 7 -4.05 5.44 18.81
CA THR A 7 -3.20 4.61 19.67
C THR A 7 -3.03 3.20 19.10
N PHE A 8 -4.10 2.58 18.60
CA PHE A 8 -4.02 1.26 17.98
C PHE A 8 -3.20 1.26 16.70
N LEU A 9 -3.41 2.23 15.80
CA LEU A 9 -2.62 2.37 14.57
C LEU A 9 -1.13 2.56 14.86
N LEU A 10 -0.78 3.34 15.87
CA LEU A 10 0.60 3.53 16.30
C LEU A 10 1.18 2.24 16.87
N LEU A 11 0.44 1.52 17.71
CA LEU A 11 0.90 0.23 18.26
C LEU A 11 1.11 -0.81 17.15
N MET A 12 0.19 -0.89 16.20
CA MET A 12 0.31 -1.74 15.02
C MET A 12 1.53 -1.35 14.18
N GLY A 13 1.73 -0.05 13.92
CA GLY A 13 2.90 0.46 13.20
C GLY A 13 4.21 0.16 13.92
N PHE A 14 4.23 0.21 15.25
CA PHE A 14 5.39 -0.16 16.06
C PHE A 14 5.72 -1.65 15.93
N CYS A 15 4.72 -2.53 16.11
CA CYS A 15 4.90 -3.97 16.00
C CYS A 15 5.33 -4.39 14.59
N CYS A 16 4.60 -3.92 13.57
CA CYS A 16 4.89 -4.22 12.18
C CYS A 16 6.24 -3.64 11.73
N GLY A 17 6.54 -2.38 12.07
CA GLY A 17 7.80 -1.74 11.71
C GLY A 17 9.01 -2.44 12.34
N SER A 18 8.88 -2.86 13.59
CA SER A 18 9.91 -3.65 14.29
C SER A 18 10.09 -5.01 13.63
N LEU A 19 8.99 -5.72 13.35
CA LEU A 19 9.02 -7.02 12.68
C LEU A 19 9.72 -6.92 11.33
N LEU A 20 9.30 -5.96 10.48
CA LEU A 20 9.91 -5.74 9.16
C LEU A 20 11.41 -5.50 9.25
N ALA A 21 11.84 -4.71 10.24
CA ALA A 21 13.26 -4.46 10.45
C ALA A 21 14.00 -5.75 10.78
N PHE A 22 13.54 -6.52 11.77
CA PHE A 22 14.20 -7.76 12.18
C PHE A 22 14.25 -8.83 11.08
N THR A 23 13.18 -8.98 10.30
CA THR A 23 13.05 -10.08 9.34
C THR A 23 13.65 -9.78 7.98
N TYR A 24 13.53 -8.53 7.49
CA TYR A 24 13.89 -8.21 6.10
C TYR A 24 15.07 -7.26 5.97
N ILE A 25 15.42 -6.49 7.01
CA ILE A 25 16.58 -5.62 6.97
C ILE A 25 17.79 -6.39 7.52
N ASN A 26 18.68 -6.79 6.61
CA ASN A 26 19.89 -7.53 6.96
C ASN A 26 21.04 -7.24 5.98
N PRO A 27 22.00 -6.36 6.33
CA PRO A 27 23.19 -6.12 5.53
C PRO A 27 24.25 -7.23 5.69
N TYR A 28 25.04 -7.46 4.64
CA TYR A 28 26.13 -8.46 4.66
C TYR A 28 27.30 -8.07 5.59
N ASN A 29 27.63 -6.77 5.68
CA ASN A 29 28.82 -6.28 6.38
C ASN A 29 28.51 -5.53 7.68
N GLY A 30 27.28 -5.64 8.21
CA GLY A 30 26.85 -4.89 9.40
C GLY A 30 26.71 -3.37 9.22
N GLN A 31 27.01 -2.87 8.02
CA GLN A 31 26.76 -1.50 7.56
C GLN A 31 25.71 -1.52 6.46
N ILE A 32 24.76 -0.59 6.51
CA ILE A 32 23.70 -0.47 5.50
C ILE A 32 23.50 0.98 5.11
N THR A 33 23.36 1.25 3.82
CA THR A 33 22.96 2.60 3.36
C THR A 33 21.47 2.79 3.55
N LEU A 34 21.02 4.02 3.82
CA LEU A 34 19.59 4.31 3.89
C LEU A 34 18.85 3.92 2.59
N SER A 35 19.50 4.07 1.43
CA SER A 35 18.97 3.61 0.14
C SER A 35 18.71 2.11 0.11
N GLU A 36 19.69 1.29 0.50
CA GLU A 36 19.56 -0.17 0.51
C GLU A 36 18.48 -0.62 1.50
N LEU A 37 18.44 0.00 2.69
CA LEU A 37 17.42 -0.25 3.70
C LEU A 37 16.01 -0.07 3.12
N ILE A 38 15.75 1.06 2.46
CA ILE A 38 14.43 1.35 1.88
C ILE A 38 14.12 0.43 0.71
N LEU A 39 15.12 0.06 -0.11
CA LEU A 39 14.94 -0.90 -1.18
C LEU A 39 14.57 -2.29 -0.64
N GLN A 40 15.19 -2.74 0.45
CA GLN A 40 14.85 -4.01 1.10
C GLN A 40 13.40 -4.02 1.62
N LEU A 41 12.94 -2.90 2.22
CA LEU A 41 11.53 -2.72 2.60
C LEU A 41 10.59 -2.73 1.38
N SER A 42 11.07 -2.23 0.24
CA SER A 42 10.33 -2.18 -1.03
C SER A 42 10.46 -3.45 -1.88
N GLY A 43 10.96 -4.55 -1.31
CA GLY A 43 11.01 -5.85 -1.98
C GLY A 43 12.40 -6.37 -2.34
N SER A 44 13.44 -5.54 -2.40
CA SER A 44 14.80 -5.97 -2.73
C SER A 44 15.38 -6.98 -1.70
N ARG A 45 16.43 -7.68 -2.13
CA ARG A 45 17.20 -8.67 -1.37
C ARG A 45 18.63 -8.18 -1.20
N GLY A 46 18.93 -7.51 -0.09
CA GLY A 46 20.24 -6.89 0.03
C GLY A 46 20.40 -5.79 -1.02
N GLU A 47 21.53 -5.84 -1.70
CA GLU A 47 21.86 -5.01 -2.86
C GLU A 47 21.13 -5.44 -4.15
N PHE A 48 20.55 -6.64 -4.21
CA PHE A 48 19.93 -7.18 -5.41
C PHE A 48 18.43 -6.84 -5.50
N SER A 49 17.95 -6.52 -6.70
CA SER A 49 16.52 -6.37 -6.97
C SER A 49 15.76 -7.68 -6.72
N LEU A 50 14.46 -7.59 -6.40
CA LEU A 50 13.59 -8.76 -6.24
C LEU A 50 13.59 -9.60 -7.54
N GLY A 51 13.85 -10.90 -7.44
CA GLY A 51 13.69 -11.83 -8.55
C GLY A 51 12.25 -12.32 -8.67
N PHE A 52 11.82 -12.67 -9.89
CA PHE A 52 10.49 -13.22 -10.14
C PHE A 52 10.48 -14.75 -10.37
N SER A 53 11.65 -15.39 -10.39
CA SER A 53 11.80 -16.79 -10.78
C SER A 53 11.46 -17.78 -9.66
N SER A 54 11.61 -17.38 -8.39
CA SER A 54 11.41 -18.30 -7.26
C SER A 54 10.23 -17.92 -6.36
N LEU A 55 9.39 -18.91 -6.04
CA LEU A 55 8.19 -18.75 -5.23
C LEU A 55 8.48 -18.19 -3.81
N PRO A 56 9.60 -18.56 -3.15
CA PRO A 56 9.94 -18.00 -1.85
C PRO A 56 10.17 -16.48 -1.84
N GLU A 57 10.65 -15.85 -2.93
CA GLU A 57 10.83 -14.38 -2.96
C GLU A 57 9.49 -13.67 -3.08
N LEU A 58 8.58 -14.19 -3.91
CA LEU A 58 7.23 -13.64 -4.01
C LEU A 58 6.47 -13.79 -2.69
N LEU A 59 6.64 -14.92 -2.00
CA LEU A 59 6.08 -15.09 -0.66
C LEU A 59 6.68 -14.11 0.36
N SER A 60 8.01 -13.94 0.33
CA SER A 60 8.70 -12.94 1.16
C SER A 60 8.19 -11.53 0.88
N PHE A 61 7.95 -11.19 -0.38
CA PHE A 61 7.35 -9.93 -0.77
C PHE A 61 5.90 -9.77 -0.29
N SER A 62 5.06 -10.80 -0.43
CA SER A 62 3.70 -10.80 0.16
C SER A 62 3.73 -10.55 1.66
N SER A 63 4.68 -11.14 2.38
CA SER A 63 4.83 -10.90 3.82
C SER A 63 5.30 -9.47 4.16
N LYS A 64 6.03 -8.79 3.28
CA LYS A 64 6.35 -7.36 3.43
C LYS A 64 5.10 -6.48 3.26
N LEU A 65 4.08 -6.93 2.52
CA LEU A 65 2.80 -6.24 2.35
C LEU A 65 1.82 -6.48 3.52
N LEU A 66 2.11 -7.42 4.42
CA LEU A 66 1.24 -7.74 5.56
C LEU A 66 0.82 -6.51 6.40
N PRO A 67 1.69 -5.54 6.71
CA PRO A 67 1.28 -4.35 7.47
C PRO A 67 0.23 -3.52 6.73
N THR A 68 0.33 -3.45 5.41
CA THR A 68 -0.68 -2.81 4.55
C THR A 68 -2.02 -3.55 4.62
N PHE A 69 -2.02 -4.88 4.61
CA PHE A 69 -3.23 -5.68 4.76
C PHE A 69 -3.90 -5.51 6.12
N LEU A 70 -3.10 -5.44 7.20
CA LEU A 70 -3.63 -5.17 8.55
C LEU A 70 -4.22 -3.76 8.67
N PHE A 71 -3.60 -2.78 8.02
CA PHE A 71 -4.16 -1.43 7.92
C PHE A 71 -5.48 -1.41 7.15
N GLU A 72 -5.53 -2.08 6.00
CA GLU A 72 -6.75 -2.24 5.19
C GLU A 72 -7.86 -2.94 5.98
N LEU A 73 -7.55 -3.96 6.79
CA LEU A 73 -8.52 -4.63 7.65
C LEU A 73 -9.16 -3.66 8.66
N TYR A 74 -8.31 -2.85 9.29
CA TYR A 74 -8.74 -1.98 10.38
C TYR A 74 -9.49 -0.73 9.88
N VAL A 75 -8.92 -0.03 8.90
CA VAL A 75 -9.48 1.23 8.38
C VAL A 75 -10.46 1.00 7.23
N GLY A 76 -10.43 -0.18 6.60
CA GLY A 76 -11.31 -0.60 5.50
C GLY A 76 -12.79 -0.67 5.85
N THR A 77 -13.15 -0.55 7.12
CA THR A 77 -14.54 -0.57 7.60
C THR A 77 -15.03 0.79 8.10
N SER A 78 -14.18 1.83 8.10
CA SER A 78 -14.49 3.14 8.69
C SER A 78 -15.66 3.86 8.02
N LEU A 79 -15.71 3.92 6.68
CA LEU A 79 -16.85 4.48 5.95
C LEU A 79 -18.08 3.57 6.10
N TYR A 80 -17.91 2.26 5.96
CA TYR A 80 -19.00 1.29 6.06
C TYR A 80 -19.75 1.40 7.40
N GLN A 81 -19.02 1.52 8.52
CA GLN A 81 -19.62 1.68 9.85
C GLN A 81 -20.51 2.92 9.98
N HIS A 82 -20.19 4.01 9.27
CA HIS A 82 -21.07 5.19 9.23
C HIS A 82 -22.40 4.90 8.53
N PHE A 83 -22.40 4.04 7.51
CA PHE A 83 -23.62 3.60 6.85
C PHE A 83 -24.47 2.66 7.73
N CYS A 84 -23.84 1.77 8.49
CA CYS A 84 -24.53 0.83 9.38
C CYS A 84 -25.14 1.51 10.61
N THR A 85 -24.37 2.36 11.31
CA THR A 85 -24.74 2.83 12.65
C THR A 85 -25.47 4.18 12.67
N ALA A 86 -25.23 5.04 11.68
CA ALA A 86 -25.65 6.44 11.75
C ALA A 86 -26.08 7.03 10.40
N SER A 87 -26.34 6.20 9.38
CA SER A 87 -26.69 6.66 8.03
C SER A 87 -27.86 7.65 8.01
N VAL A 88 -28.96 7.33 8.71
CA VAL A 88 -30.13 8.22 8.81
C VAL A 88 -29.79 9.55 9.47
N TYR A 89 -28.99 9.53 10.55
CA TYR A 89 -28.58 10.73 11.27
C TYR A 89 -27.62 11.60 10.44
N ILE A 90 -26.68 10.97 9.72
CA ILE A 90 -25.70 11.66 8.90
C ILE A 90 -26.38 12.27 7.68
N PHE A 91 -27.08 11.46 6.87
CA PHE A 91 -27.64 11.91 5.58
C PHE A 91 -28.88 12.81 5.71
N SER A 92 -29.55 12.85 6.86
CA SER A 92 -30.59 13.86 7.13
C SER A 92 -30.03 15.26 7.42
N ARG A 93 -28.76 15.36 7.87
CA ARG A 93 -28.11 16.63 8.25
C ARG A 93 -27.04 17.11 7.28
N THR A 94 -26.54 16.24 6.39
CA THR A 94 -25.58 16.59 5.34
C THR A 94 -26.24 16.57 3.96
N PRO A 95 -26.76 17.72 3.47
CA PRO A 95 -27.43 17.78 2.16
C PRO A 95 -26.47 17.48 0.99
N ASN A 96 -25.16 17.71 1.17
CA ASN A 96 -24.14 17.37 0.19
C ASN A 96 -23.36 16.10 0.58
N ARG A 97 -23.81 14.95 0.07
CA ARG A 97 -23.19 13.64 0.31
C ARG A 97 -21.77 13.53 -0.25
N ILE A 98 -21.48 14.22 -1.37
CA ILE A 98 -20.15 14.21 -1.99
C ILE A 98 -19.14 14.97 -1.11
N ALA A 99 -19.55 16.10 -0.54
CA ALA A 99 -18.70 16.85 0.40
C ALA A 99 -18.41 16.05 1.67
N TRP A 100 -19.41 15.30 2.17
CA TRP A 100 -19.22 14.37 3.28
C TRP A 100 -18.22 13.25 2.92
N TYR A 101 -18.40 12.59 1.77
CA TYR A 101 -17.49 11.56 1.28
C TYR A 101 -16.05 12.08 1.13
N ALA A 102 -15.87 13.27 0.56
CA ALA A 102 -14.55 13.89 0.42
C ALA A 102 -13.88 14.12 1.80
N LYS A 103 -14.65 14.56 2.80
CA LYS A 103 -14.15 14.75 4.16
C LYS A 103 -13.68 13.43 4.77
N GLU A 104 -14.44 12.36 4.61
CA GLU A 104 -14.05 11.04 5.11
C GLU A 104 -12.85 10.46 4.36
N CYS A 105 -12.75 10.67 3.05
CA CYS A 105 -11.57 10.31 2.27
C CYS A 105 -10.31 11.03 2.80
N ILE A 106 -10.41 12.31 3.15
CA ILE A 106 -9.30 13.06 3.77
C ILE A 106 -8.93 12.48 5.14
N VAL A 107 -9.90 12.01 5.91
CA VAL A 107 -9.62 11.35 7.20
C VAL A 107 -8.85 10.04 6.99
N ILE A 108 -9.29 9.19 6.07
CA ILE A 108 -8.61 7.93 5.73
C ILE A 108 -7.19 8.24 5.21
N ALA A 109 -7.04 9.20 4.29
CA ALA A 109 -5.74 9.58 3.73
C ALA A 109 -4.76 10.05 4.81
N ARG A 110 -5.22 10.84 5.79
CA ARG A 110 -4.37 11.25 6.92
C ARG A 110 -3.93 10.06 7.78
N PHE A 111 -4.81 9.11 8.05
CA PHE A 111 -4.44 7.91 8.79
C PHE A 111 -3.49 7.02 8.02
N THR A 112 -3.68 6.86 6.72
CA THR A 112 -2.76 6.11 5.86
C THR A 112 -1.37 6.72 5.89
N LEU A 113 -1.28 8.05 5.67
CA LEU A 113 0.00 8.76 5.70
C LEU A 113 0.68 8.63 7.07
N MET A 114 -0.06 8.88 8.16
CA MET A 114 0.46 8.78 9.53
C MET A 114 0.97 7.36 9.82
N TYR A 115 0.19 6.34 9.45
CA TYR A 115 0.59 4.95 9.64
C TYR A 115 1.86 4.60 8.86
N GLN A 116 1.94 4.99 7.57
CA GLN A 116 3.11 4.69 6.74
C GLN A 116 4.37 5.41 7.22
N VAL A 117 4.27 6.69 7.56
CA VAL A 117 5.39 7.45 8.15
C VAL A 117 5.86 6.78 9.43
N PHE A 118 4.93 6.42 10.33
CA PHE A 118 5.29 5.82 11.61
C PHE A 118 5.90 4.42 11.46
N LEU A 119 5.34 3.59 10.59
CA LEU A 119 5.85 2.25 10.29
C LEU A 119 7.29 2.30 9.79
N VAL A 120 7.56 3.14 8.78
CA VAL A 120 8.91 3.29 8.21
C VAL A 120 9.87 3.89 9.24
N ALA A 121 9.42 4.89 10.02
CA ALA A 121 10.24 5.49 11.07
C ALA A 121 10.68 4.46 12.11
N ILE A 122 9.77 3.60 12.59
CA ILE A 122 10.11 2.52 13.52
C ILE A 122 11.07 1.52 12.87
N SER A 123 10.85 1.12 11.61
CA SER A 123 11.78 0.23 10.91
C SER A 123 13.19 0.80 10.80
N VAL A 124 13.32 2.10 10.52
CA VAL A 124 14.62 2.79 10.47
C VAL A 124 15.26 2.87 11.86
N ILE A 125 14.49 3.27 12.88
CA ILE A 125 14.98 3.37 14.27
C ILE A 125 15.50 2.03 14.78
N VAL A 126 14.73 0.95 14.60
CA VAL A 126 15.15 -0.41 15.01
C VAL A 126 16.40 -0.83 14.24
N THR A 127 16.50 -0.49 12.96
CA THR A 127 17.72 -0.75 12.17
C THR A 127 18.93 0.01 12.71
N CYS A 128 18.79 1.26 13.12
CA CYS A 128 19.88 2.04 13.74
C CYS A 128 20.40 1.42 15.03
N PHE A 129 19.56 0.70 15.79
CA PHE A 129 20.01 -0.04 16.98
C PHE A 129 20.74 -1.34 16.63
N ARG A 130 20.51 -1.90 15.44
CA ARG A 130 21.09 -3.20 15.02
C ARG A 130 22.35 -3.05 14.18
N TYR A 131 22.42 -2.02 13.35
CA TYR A 131 23.44 -1.85 12.32
C TYR A 131 23.90 -0.40 12.22
N ASN A 132 25.07 -0.20 11.61
CA ASN A 132 25.55 1.14 11.31
C ASN A 132 24.90 1.66 10.02
N VAL A 133 23.98 2.61 10.16
CA VAL A 133 23.22 3.20 9.05
C VAL A 133 23.98 4.39 8.47
N ILE A 134 24.35 4.29 7.19
CA ILE A 134 24.99 5.37 6.43
C ILE A 134 23.90 6.23 5.80
N TRP A 135 23.84 7.50 6.23
CA TRP A 135 22.86 8.47 5.76
C TRP A 135 23.32 9.09 4.44
N THR A 136 22.52 8.93 3.40
CA THR A 136 22.78 9.50 2.07
C THR A 136 21.62 10.39 1.64
N ALA A 137 21.89 11.46 0.88
CA ALA A 137 20.85 12.33 0.33
C ALA A 137 19.89 11.55 -0.59
N THR A 138 20.43 10.58 -1.35
CA THR A 138 19.67 9.66 -2.20
C THR A 138 18.76 8.74 -1.38
N GLY A 139 19.23 8.26 -0.22
CA GLY A 139 18.43 7.45 0.71
C GLY A 139 17.23 8.22 1.27
N TRP A 140 17.40 9.50 1.60
CA TRP A 140 16.27 10.35 2.01
C TRP A 140 15.26 10.57 0.90
N GLY A 141 15.72 10.74 -0.34
CA GLY A 141 14.85 10.80 -1.52
C GLY A 141 14.04 9.51 -1.69
N LEU A 142 14.70 8.34 -1.60
CA LEU A 142 14.03 7.03 -1.68
C LEU A 142 13.03 6.82 -0.55
N LEU A 143 13.35 7.26 0.67
CA LEU A 143 12.44 7.18 1.82
C LEU A 143 11.13 7.93 1.55
N ILE A 144 11.22 9.16 1.04
CA ILE A 144 10.04 9.97 0.70
C ILE A 144 9.23 9.30 -0.41
N ILE A 145 9.90 8.80 -1.45
CA ILE A 145 9.27 8.08 -2.57
C ILE A 145 8.55 6.83 -2.06
N HIS A 146 9.19 6.03 -1.21
CA HIS A 146 8.62 4.83 -0.63
C HIS A 146 7.36 5.13 0.17
N ILE A 147 7.42 6.11 1.08
CA ILE A 147 6.25 6.54 1.86
C ILE A 147 5.14 7.01 0.92
N GLY A 148 5.45 7.77 -0.14
CA GLY A 148 4.46 8.24 -1.11
C GLY A 148 3.77 7.10 -1.87
N ILE A 149 4.53 6.18 -2.44
CA ILE A 149 4.02 5.03 -3.20
C ILE A 149 3.15 4.13 -2.33
N TYR A 150 3.67 3.74 -1.15
CA TYR A 150 2.93 2.88 -0.23
C TYR A 150 1.69 3.58 0.35
N SER A 151 1.76 4.89 0.61
CA SER A 151 0.58 5.65 1.07
C SER A 151 -0.50 5.71 -0.01
N LEU A 152 -0.16 5.99 -1.26
CA LEU A 152 -1.10 6.01 -2.39
C LEU A 152 -1.79 4.66 -2.56
N TRP A 153 -1.01 3.57 -2.52
CA TRP A 153 -1.52 2.21 -2.65
C TRP A 153 -2.44 1.83 -1.49
N SER A 154 -1.95 1.94 -0.25
CA SER A 154 -2.73 1.59 0.94
C SER A 154 -4.01 2.41 1.04
N PHE A 155 -3.97 3.70 0.70
CA PHE A 155 -5.17 4.55 0.69
C PHE A 155 -6.18 4.05 -0.34
N SER A 156 -5.73 3.79 -1.57
CA SER A 156 -6.58 3.33 -2.66
C SER A 156 -7.27 2.01 -2.34
N MET A 157 -6.52 1.04 -1.84
CA MET A 157 -7.04 -0.28 -1.47
C MET A 157 -7.97 -0.21 -0.25
N THR A 158 -7.61 0.57 0.77
CA THR A 158 -8.48 0.81 1.94
C THR A 158 -9.81 1.43 1.54
N LEU A 159 -9.78 2.40 0.63
CA LEU A 159 -10.99 3.04 0.11
C LEU A 159 -11.83 2.06 -0.71
N LEU A 160 -11.19 1.21 -1.50
CA LEU A 160 -11.87 0.17 -2.28
C LEU A 160 -12.54 -0.88 -1.38
N VAL A 161 -11.88 -1.31 -0.30
CA VAL A 161 -12.49 -2.18 0.74
C VAL A 161 -13.72 -1.50 1.33
N ASN A 162 -13.62 -0.21 1.69
CA ASN A 162 -14.75 0.54 2.24
C ASN A 162 -15.93 0.62 1.27
N ILE A 163 -15.69 0.88 -0.01
CA ILE A 163 -16.76 0.96 -1.04
C ILE A 163 -17.40 -0.41 -1.23
N LEU A 164 -16.60 -1.48 -1.35
CA LEU A 164 -17.11 -2.85 -1.49
C LEU A 164 -17.83 -3.32 -0.23
N ALA A 165 -17.45 -2.86 0.96
CA ALA A 165 -18.10 -3.23 2.21
C ALA A 165 -19.56 -2.74 2.24
N ILE A 166 -19.84 -1.56 1.68
CA ILE A 166 -21.21 -1.05 1.52
C ILE A 166 -22.04 -1.95 0.59
N LEU A 167 -21.41 -2.65 -0.36
CA LEU A 167 -22.07 -3.53 -1.33
C LEU A 167 -22.24 -4.98 -0.85
N LEU A 168 -21.21 -5.54 -0.21
CA LEU A 168 -21.04 -6.98 -0.01
C LEU A 168 -20.88 -7.39 1.46
N GLY A 169 -20.87 -6.42 2.38
CA GLY A 169 -20.45 -6.61 3.78
C GLY A 169 -18.93 -6.52 3.95
N SER A 170 -18.47 -6.20 5.17
CA SER A 170 -17.08 -5.84 5.43
C SER A 170 -16.13 -7.03 5.29
N GLY A 171 -16.53 -8.20 5.78
CA GLY A 171 -15.72 -9.43 5.70
C GLY A 171 -15.44 -9.85 4.25
N ASN A 172 -16.48 -9.86 3.40
CA ASN A 172 -16.35 -10.23 1.99
C ASN A 172 -15.50 -9.21 1.22
N ALA A 173 -15.73 -7.92 1.46
CA ALA A 173 -14.98 -6.86 0.80
C ALA A 173 -13.48 -6.96 1.07
N PHE A 174 -13.10 -7.14 2.34
CA PHE A 174 -11.71 -7.32 2.72
C PHE A 174 -11.08 -8.56 2.08
N MET A 175 -11.76 -9.70 2.14
CA MET A 175 -11.29 -10.96 1.54
C MET A 175 -11.07 -10.83 0.02
N ILE A 176 -12.00 -10.20 -0.69
CA ILE A 176 -11.90 -10.00 -2.14
C ILE A 176 -10.66 -9.17 -2.49
N ILE A 177 -10.41 -8.06 -1.75
CA ILE A 177 -9.28 -7.17 -2.05
C ILE A 177 -7.94 -7.86 -1.75
N ILE A 178 -7.79 -8.52 -0.60
CA ILE A 178 -6.55 -9.25 -0.30
C ILE A 178 -6.31 -10.36 -1.30
N VAL A 179 -7.33 -11.15 -1.63
CA VAL A 179 -7.16 -12.25 -2.61
C VAL A 179 -6.78 -11.68 -3.98
N ALA A 180 -7.40 -10.59 -4.42
CA ALA A 180 -7.03 -9.93 -5.68
C ALA A 180 -5.57 -9.43 -5.68
N GLN A 181 -5.11 -8.86 -4.56
CA GLN A 181 -3.72 -8.43 -4.42
C GLN A 181 -2.77 -9.64 -4.42
N LEU A 182 -3.07 -10.72 -3.70
CA LEU A 182 -2.24 -11.93 -3.71
C LEU A 182 -2.20 -12.60 -5.09
N ILE A 183 -3.30 -12.56 -5.84
CA ILE A 183 -3.32 -12.98 -7.25
C ILE A 183 -2.35 -12.10 -8.06
N CYS A 184 -2.38 -10.78 -7.89
CA CYS A 184 -1.44 -9.88 -8.56
C CYS A 184 0.03 -10.20 -8.20
N VAL A 185 0.35 -10.54 -6.94
CA VAL A 185 1.70 -10.98 -6.54
C VAL A 185 2.08 -12.27 -7.28
N THR A 186 1.18 -13.26 -7.29
CA THR A 186 1.47 -14.55 -7.93
C THR A 186 1.58 -14.45 -9.45
N CYS A 187 0.82 -13.55 -10.09
CA CYS A 187 0.92 -13.24 -11.51
C CYS A 187 2.29 -12.71 -11.93
N ILE A 188 3.08 -12.12 -11.03
CA ILE A 188 4.47 -11.73 -11.31
C ILE A 188 5.30 -12.93 -11.79
N ARG A 189 5.01 -14.14 -11.29
CA ARG A 189 5.71 -15.36 -11.71
C ARG A 189 5.57 -15.64 -13.21
N LEU A 190 4.47 -15.20 -13.83
CA LEU A 190 4.25 -15.38 -15.28
C LEU A 190 5.33 -14.67 -16.11
N LEU A 191 5.97 -13.63 -15.56
CA LEU A 191 7.05 -12.91 -16.23
C LEU A 191 8.23 -13.81 -16.58
N ASN A 192 8.52 -14.84 -15.77
CA ASN A 192 9.59 -15.81 -16.05
C ASN A 192 9.37 -16.55 -17.38
N SER A 193 8.11 -16.88 -17.70
CA SER A 193 7.78 -17.53 -18.97
C SER A 193 7.79 -16.57 -20.16
N LEU A 194 7.70 -15.27 -19.90
CA LEU A 194 7.59 -14.22 -20.91
C LEU A 194 8.93 -13.52 -21.17
N GLU A 195 10.00 -13.86 -20.46
CA GLU A 195 11.31 -13.23 -20.59
C GLU A 195 11.84 -13.26 -22.03
N SER A 196 11.53 -14.32 -22.79
CA SER A 196 11.89 -14.44 -24.21
C SER A 196 11.09 -13.52 -25.14
N ASN A 197 9.89 -13.09 -24.71
CA ASN A 197 9.01 -12.20 -25.45
C ASN A 197 8.98 -10.82 -24.80
N GLY A 198 9.98 -10.00 -25.13
CA GLY A 198 10.19 -8.70 -24.50
C GLY A 198 8.98 -7.75 -24.52
N THR A 199 8.12 -7.79 -25.54
CA THR A 199 6.95 -6.90 -25.61
C THR A 199 5.86 -7.33 -24.63
N LEU A 200 5.55 -8.63 -24.57
CA LEU A 200 4.60 -9.17 -23.59
C LEU A 200 5.14 -9.03 -22.17
N PHE A 201 6.44 -9.26 -21.96
CA PHE A 201 7.11 -9.04 -20.69
C PHE A 201 6.88 -7.60 -20.18
N CYS A 202 7.19 -6.59 -21.01
CA CYS A 202 7.04 -5.19 -20.63
C CYS A 202 5.57 -4.82 -20.36
N THR A 203 4.65 -5.39 -21.13
CA THR A 203 3.22 -5.11 -21.00
C THR A 203 2.66 -5.69 -19.70
N VAL A 204 2.94 -6.96 -19.41
CA VAL A 204 2.47 -7.63 -18.18
C VAL A 204 3.07 -6.98 -16.94
N LEU A 205 4.33 -6.57 -16.99
CA LEU A 205 4.99 -5.89 -15.88
C LEU A 205 4.34 -4.54 -15.56
N ASN A 206 4.06 -3.70 -16.57
CA ASN A 206 3.47 -2.37 -16.38
C ASN A 206 1.97 -2.39 -16.06
N ILE A 207 1.24 -3.46 -16.40
CA ILE A 207 -0.19 -3.58 -16.05
C ILE A 207 -0.35 -3.99 -14.59
N ASN A 208 0.58 -4.78 -14.06
CA ASN A 208 0.45 -5.31 -12.71
C ASN A 208 0.69 -4.21 -11.66
N PRO A 209 -0.34 -3.77 -10.89
CA PRO A 209 -0.20 -2.66 -9.95
C PRO A 209 0.75 -2.97 -8.80
N ILE A 210 0.97 -4.25 -8.47
CA ILE A 210 1.87 -4.65 -7.39
C ILE A 210 3.34 -4.54 -7.82
N ALA A 211 3.63 -4.69 -9.12
CA ALA A 211 4.99 -4.48 -9.63
C ALA A 211 5.46 -3.04 -9.37
N HIS A 212 4.53 -2.08 -9.37
CA HIS A 212 4.78 -0.67 -9.05
C HIS A 212 5.11 -0.41 -7.57
N LEU A 213 4.93 -1.37 -6.67
CA LEU A 213 5.38 -1.28 -5.28
C LEU A 213 6.85 -1.68 -5.11
N VAL A 214 7.40 -2.41 -6.09
CA VAL A 214 8.79 -2.84 -6.08
C VAL A 214 9.67 -1.74 -6.63
N ILE A 215 10.14 -0.84 -5.75
CA ILE A 215 10.98 0.30 -6.14
C ILE A 215 12.27 -0.16 -6.83
N GLY A 216 12.83 -1.30 -6.44
CA GLY A 216 14.00 -1.93 -7.06
C GLY A 216 13.87 -2.22 -8.57
N TRP A 217 12.66 -2.18 -9.13
CA TRP A 217 12.42 -2.39 -10.57
C TRP A 217 12.28 -1.10 -11.36
N GLN A 218 12.35 0.06 -10.69
CA GLN A 218 12.01 1.35 -11.28
C GLN A 218 13.26 2.15 -11.61
N TYR A 219 13.36 2.66 -12.84
CA TYR A 219 14.42 3.60 -13.18
C TYR A 219 13.96 5.05 -12.94
N SER A 220 14.92 5.93 -12.65
CA SER A 220 14.68 7.35 -12.43
C SER A 220 15.52 8.18 -13.39
N SER A 221 15.00 9.32 -13.83
CA SER A 221 15.78 10.30 -14.60
C SER A 221 16.82 11.03 -13.74
N LEU A 222 16.62 11.04 -12.42
CA LEU A 222 17.55 11.63 -11.47
C LEU A 222 18.73 10.68 -11.25
N ARG A 223 19.91 11.10 -11.72
CA ARG A 223 21.14 10.29 -11.71
C ARG A 223 21.44 9.62 -10.35
N GLY A 224 21.40 10.38 -9.26
CA GLY A 224 21.68 9.85 -7.92
C GLY A 224 20.66 8.81 -7.42
N LEU A 225 19.40 8.89 -7.86
CA LEU A 225 18.39 7.86 -7.55
C LEU A 225 18.58 6.63 -8.43
N ASN A 226 18.88 6.83 -9.72
CA ASN A 226 19.08 5.74 -10.65
C ASN A 226 20.32 4.89 -10.30
N GLU A 227 21.39 5.55 -9.86
CA GLU A 227 22.60 4.91 -9.34
C GLU A 227 22.34 4.13 -8.04
N ALA A 228 21.28 4.45 -7.27
CA ALA A 228 20.94 3.71 -6.06
C ALA A 228 20.01 2.51 -6.32
N ILE A 229 19.10 2.62 -7.30
CA ILE A 229 18.07 1.60 -7.55
C ILE A 229 18.57 0.46 -8.44
N HIS A 230 19.47 0.74 -9.39
CA HIS A 230 20.01 -0.23 -10.34
C HIS A 230 18.94 -1.14 -10.99
N ALA A 231 17.93 -0.51 -11.62
CA ALA A 231 16.79 -1.23 -12.19
C ALA A 231 17.24 -2.26 -13.26
N PRO A 232 16.86 -3.54 -13.13
CA PRO A 232 17.39 -4.61 -13.99
C PRO A 232 16.92 -4.54 -15.45
N TRP A 233 15.70 -4.07 -15.71
CA TRP A 233 15.10 -4.08 -17.05
C TRP A 233 14.92 -2.69 -17.67
N ASN A 234 15.07 -1.61 -16.91
CA ASN A 234 14.82 -0.23 -17.37
C ASN A 234 13.45 -0.03 -18.08
N VAL A 235 12.44 -0.82 -17.70
CA VAL A 235 11.10 -0.79 -18.32
C VAL A 235 10.17 0.18 -17.61
N MET A 236 10.18 0.18 -16.28
CA MET A 236 9.23 0.91 -15.45
C MET A 236 9.86 2.20 -14.94
N SER A 237 9.32 3.36 -15.35
CA SER A 237 9.81 4.65 -14.83
C SER A 237 9.14 4.97 -13.50
N LEU A 238 9.91 5.55 -12.56
CA LEU A 238 9.40 5.99 -11.27
C LEU A 238 8.26 7.02 -11.42
N SER A 239 8.41 7.97 -12.35
CA SER A 239 7.36 8.95 -12.64
C SER A 239 6.09 8.32 -13.19
N GLY A 240 6.22 7.30 -14.06
CA GLY A 240 5.12 6.52 -14.59
C GLY A 240 4.39 5.75 -13.50
N THR A 241 5.12 5.15 -12.56
CA THR A 241 4.53 4.51 -11.36
C THR A 241 3.66 5.48 -10.57
N ILE A 242 4.18 6.66 -10.25
CA ILE A 242 3.42 7.65 -9.46
C ILE A 242 2.14 8.04 -10.19
N PHE A 243 2.24 8.31 -11.50
CA PHE A 243 1.08 8.64 -12.31
C PHE A 243 0.06 7.49 -12.37
N TYR A 244 0.53 6.25 -12.54
CA TYR A 244 -0.32 5.06 -12.56
C TYR A 244 -1.09 4.86 -11.25
N LEU A 245 -0.42 5.00 -10.11
CA LEU A 245 -1.06 4.88 -8.79
C LEU A 245 -2.04 6.02 -8.51
N ILE A 246 -1.72 7.24 -8.94
CA ILE A 246 -2.67 8.37 -8.87
C ILE A 246 -3.90 8.10 -9.74
N ALA A 247 -3.73 7.54 -10.93
CA ALA A 247 -4.85 7.20 -11.80
C ALA A 247 -5.78 6.15 -11.15
N ILE A 248 -5.22 5.10 -10.54
CA ILE A 248 -5.98 4.11 -9.76
C ILE A 248 -6.74 4.79 -8.61
N MET A 249 -6.06 5.64 -7.83
CA MET A 249 -6.65 6.36 -6.72
C MET A 249 -7.83 7.23 -7.17
N VAL A 250 -7.65 8.02 -8.23
CA VAL A 250 -8.70 8.90 -8.78
C VAL A 250 -9.88 8.07 -9.28
N LEU A 251 -9.64 6.96 -9.96
CA LEU A 251 -10.70 6.06 -10.43
C LEU A 251 -11.54 5.55 -9.25
N ILE A 252 -10.90 5.08 -8.18
CA ILE A 252 -11.60 4.58 -6.98
C ILE A 252 -12.38 5.70 -6.28
N LEU A 253 -11.81 6.90 -6.18
CA LEU A 253 -12.49 8.08 -5.61
C LEU A 253 -13.76 8.45 -6.41
N VAL A 254 -13.68 8.44 -7.74
CA VAL A 254 -14.82 8.75 -8.61
C VAL A 254 -15.91 7.69 -8.48
N ILE A 255 -15.54 6.40 -8.51
CA ILE A 255 -16.48 5.28 -8.33
C ILE A 255 -17.15 5.37 -6.95
N GLY A 256 -16.37 5.58 -5.89
CA GLY A 256 -16.88 5.72 -4.53
C GLY A 256 -17.80 6.92 -4.36
N GLY A 257 -17.43 8.08 -4.91
CA GLY A 257 -18.25 9.27 -4.88
C GLY A 257 -19.58 9.08 -5.62
N HIS A 258 -19.56 8.42 -6.79
CA HIS A 258 -20.78 8.06 -7.51
C HIS A 258 -21.69 7.15 -6.69
N TYR A 259 -21.09 6.15 -6.03
CA TYR A 259 -21.83 5.18 -5.24
C TYR A 259 -22.46 5.82 -3.99
N VAL A 260 -21.68 6.58 -3.22
CA VAL A 260 -22.18 7.30 -2.02
C VAL A 260 -23.25 8.34 -2.36
N HIS A 261 -23.17 8.96 -3.54
CA HIS A 261 -24.21 9.89 -3.96
C HIS A 261 -25.57 9.20 -4.18
N LYS A 262 -25.56 8.03 -4.82
CA LYS A 262 -26.77 7.26 -5.14
C LYS A 262 -27.30 6.39 -4.00
N CYS A 263 -26.44 6.00 -3.06
CA CYS A 263 -26.84 5.10 -1.99
C CYS A 263 -27.66 5.87 -0.95
N ASP A 264 -28.97 5.60 -0.88
CA ASP A 264 -29.86 6.34 0.02
C ASP A 264 -29.73 5.90 1.48
N LEU A 265 -29.78 4.59 1.77
CA LEU A 265 -29.55 3.98 3.09
C LEU A 265 -29.21 2.48 2.90
N ILE A 266 -28.31 1.91 3.70
CA ILE A 266 -28.22 0.45 3.85
C ILE A 266 -29.39 0.06 4.78
N ILE A 267 -30.43 -0.57 4.23
CA ILE A 267 -31.66 -0.91 4.98
C ILE A 267 -31.47 -2.17 5.86
N SER A 268 -30.38 -2.90 5.68
CA SER A 268 -30.05 -4.07 6.50
C SER A 268 -28.55 -4.20 6.70
N ASP A 269 -28.09 -4.24 7.95
CA ASP A 269 -26.75 -4.77 8.25
C ASP A 269 -26.64 -6.17 7.65
N LEU A 270 -25.89 -6.29 6.55
CA LEU A 270 -25.65 -7.57 5.85
C LEU A 270 -24.96 -8.59 6.76
N GLU A 271 -24.31 -8.12 7.82
CA GLU A 271 -23.58 -8.94 8.79
C GLU A 271 -24.45 -9.44 9.95
N PHE A 272 -25.54 -8.73 10.27
CA PHE A 272 -26.43 -9.14 11.36
C PHE A 272 -27.76 -9.72 10.90
N GLY A 273 -28.09 -9.62 9.60
CA GLY A 273 -29.37 -10.09 9.06
C GLY A 273 -30.51 -9.32 9.71
N GLY A 274 -31.11 -8.39 8.97
CA GLY A 274 -32.16 -7.50 9.49
C GLY A 274 -33.11 -8.24 10.44
N MET A 275 -33.14 -7.78 11.71
CA MET A 275 -34.21 -8.15 12.63
C MET A 275 -35.52 -7.53 12.16
#